data_AF-A0A2N3QVN5-F1
#
_entry.id   AF-A0A2N3QVN5-F1
#
_cell.length_a   1.000
_cell.length_b   1.000
_cell.length_c   1.000
_cell.angle_alpha   90.00
_cell.angle_beta   90.00
_cell.angle_gamma   90.00
#
_symmetry.space_group_name_H-M   'P 1'
#
loop_
_entity.id
_entity.type
_entity.pdbx_description
1 polymer ?
#
loop_
_entity_poly.entity_id
_entity_poly.type
_entity_poly.pdbx_seq_one_letter_code
_entity_poly.pdbx_strand_id
1 'polypeptide(L)'
;MPSYAGVDNPGMLRSGARAGSIIVWIGGPITSGGGAGSDADRMSTLVSAQLGLTEKNYASVTTKVSDGLVTRCYAARDDTSYDHAQVAYVVLAGGLEDPVSALSAVISKSKDAVNECHKAFPSARIVWAASPGSLAGMPDEKLADTVTVTAAILGQARATDCLAIDMRKVLGTDTALQATGILPNDEGHARLAEAIVDAIRDDQGEPVDQPITPGRNYSSGLSDWASRQVEATRRREAEKREANRPTGTELGGVTQKLDELTQAQGVQQVLLEQQQQELEQQQQKLQDQQTQLTKHQSELEAQQKSLKSAQDAIKQAQEQLAKIVGDQGDQVNTLKTLTESLQKTDEKIDTIQRTLWENQQKLDNRIDKLDERVQKLENGTSA
;
A
#
# COMPACT_ATOMS: atom_id res chain seq x y z
N MET A 1 -30.62 19.00 -38.44
CA MET A 1 -29.63 18.96 -37.33
C MET A 1 -29.37 17.49 -37.01
N PRO A 2 -28.11 17.10 -36.78
CA PRO A 2 -27.70 15.70 -36.77
C PRO A 2 -28.04 15.01 -35.45
N SER A 3 -28.35 13.72 -35.57
CA SER A 3 -28.55 12.75 -34.52
C SER A 3 -27.35 12.66 -33.58
N TYR A 4 -27.55 12.96 -32.30
CA TYR A 4 -26.63 12.52 -31.25
C TYR A 4 -27.02 11.08 -30.90
N ALA A 5 -26.19 10.14 -31.35
CA ALA A 5 -26.24 8.76 -30.90
C ALA A 5 -26.14 8.75 -29.38
N GLY A 6 -27.11 8.09 -28.74
CA GLY A 6 -27.04 7.80 -27.31
C GLY A 6 -25.73 7.09 -27.04
N VAL A 7 -24.95 7.64 -26.12
CA VAL A 7 -23.82 6.93 -25.54
C VAL A 7 -24.44 5.72 -24.86
N ASP A 8 -24.22 4.54 -25.43
CA ASP A 8 -24.44 3.27 -24.76
C ASP A 8 -23.57 3.29 -23.50
N ASN A 9 -24.17 3.76 -22.41
CA ASN A 9 -23.65 3.59 -21.09
C ASN A 9 -23.98 2.12 -20.77
N PRO A 10 -23.03 1.18 -20.83
CA PRO A 10 -23.34 -0.19 -20.48
C PRO A 10 -23.82 -0.15 -19.04
N GLY A 11 -25.11 -0.40 -18.88
CA GLY A 11 -25.82 -0.25 -17.64
C GLY A 11 -25.05 -0.94 -16.52
N MET A 12 -24.99 -0.25 -15.37
CA MET A 12 -24.67 -0.86 -14.09
C MET A 12 -25.53 -2.10 -13.91
N LEU A 13 -24.98 -3.27 -14.21
CA LEU A 13 -25.51 -4.53 -13.76
C LEU A 13 -25.10 -4.66 -12.29
N ARG A 14 -26.06 -4.45 -11.39
CA ARG A 14 -26.06 -5.21 -10.14
C ARG A 14 -26.41 -6.65 -10.52
N SER A 15 -25.55 -7.60 -10.14
CA SER A 15 -25.70 -9.06 -10.19
C SER A 15 -25.38 -9.80 -11.52
N GLY A 16 -24.82 -11.02 -11.37
CA GLY A 16 -24.74 -12.08 -12.39
C GLY A 16 -23.34 -12.39 -12.94
N ALA A 17 -22.72 -13.48 -12.46
CA ALA A 17 -21.51 -14.17 -12.98
C ALA A 17 -20.39 -13.31 -13.63
N ARG A 18 -19.26 -13.16 -12.92
CA ARG A 18 -18.09 -12.42 -13.43
C ARG A 18 -17.42 -13.20 -14.58
N ALA A 19 -17.13 -12.50 -15.67
CA ALA A 19 -16.34 -13.04 -16.77
C ALA A 19 -14.89 -13.26 -16.30
N GLY A 20 -14.45 -14.51 -16.24
CA GLY A 20 -13.08 -14.89 -15.89
C GLY A 20 -13.02 -16.34 -15.43
N SER A 21 -11.86 -16.96 -15.56
CA SER A 21 -11.63 -18.37 -15.22
C SER A 21 -10.62 -18.54 -14.09
N ILE A 22 -10.16 -17.44 -13.46
CA ILE A 22 -9.10 -17.44 -12.45
C ILE A 22 -9.60 -16.81 -11.15
N ILE A 23 -9.20 -17.39 -10.02
CA ILE A 23 -9.34 -16.80 -8.69
C ILE A 23 -7.96 -16.66 -8.03
N VAL A 24 -7.68 -15.45 -7.54
CA VAL A 24 -6.41 -15.12 -6.88
C VAL A 24 -6.61 -15.11 -5.37
N TRP A 25 -5.75 -15.79 -4.63
CA TRP A 25 -5.77 -15.85 -3.18
C TRP A 25 -4.56 -15.15 -2.58
N ILE A 26 -4.81 -14.21 -1.68
CA ILE A 26 -3.78 -13.47 -0.97
C ILE A 26 -4.11 -13.52 0.52
N GLY A 27 -3.20 -14.01 1.34
CA GLY A 27 -3.46 -14.12 2.77
C GLY A 27 -2.32 -14.69 3.59
N GLY A 28 -2.68 -15.03 4.82
CA GLY A 28 -1.78 -15.59 5.82
C GLY A 28 -1.73 -17.12 5.86
N PRO A 29 -1.33 -17.71 7.00
CA PRO A 29 -1.12 -19.15 7.18
C PRO A 29 -2.36 -20.00 6.92
N ILE A 30 -3.55 -19.49 7.21
CA ILE A 30 -4.79 -20.25 6.99
C ILE A 30 -5.10 -20.33 5.50
N THR A 31 -4.94 -19.24 4.77
CA THR A 31 -5.08 -19.21 3.31
C THR A 31 -3.99 -20.04 2.61
N SER A 32 -2.81 -20.18 3.20
CA SER A 32 -1.77 -21.08 2.69
C SER A 32 -2.01 -22.56 3.04
N GLY A 33 -3.11 -22.91 3.73
CA GLY A 33 -3.47 -24.29 4.07
C GLY A 33 -2.96 -24.78 5.42
N GLY A 34 -2.57 -23.89 6.34
CA GLY A 34 -2.15 -24.27 7.69
C GLY A 34 -3.25 -25.08 8.40
N GLY A 35 -2.86 -26.25 8.92
CA GLY A 35 -3.75 -27.18 9.61
C GLY A 35 -4.54 -28.14 8.71
N ALA A 36 -4.55 -27.93 7.38
CA ALA A 36 -5.08 -28.90 6.43
C ALA A 36 -4.14 -30.12 6.33
N GLY A 37 -4.71 -31.30 6.07
CA GLY A 37 -4.01 -32.55 5.81
C GLY A 37 -3.29 -32.54 4.46
N SER A 38 -3.80 -31.79 3.48
CA SER A 38 -3.15 -31.58 2.19
C SER A 38 -3.54 -30.25 1.52
N ASP A 39 -2.83 -29.89 0.44
CA ASP A 39 -3.19 -28.73 -0.40
C ASP A 39 -4.56 -28.88 -1.08
N ALA A 40 -5.11 -30.09 -1.19
CA ALA A 40 -6.46 -30.29 -1.73
C ALA A 40 -7.55 -29.88 -0.72
N ASP A 41 -7.23 -29.90 0.57
CA ASP A 41 -8.18 -29.70 1.66
C ASP A 41 -8.19 -28.27 2.19
N ARG A 42 -7.26 -27.41 1.75
CA ARG A 42 -7.24 -25.99 2.14
C ARG A 42 -8.42 -25.22 1.56
N MET A 43 -8.92 -24.23 2.31
CA MET A 43 -10.11 -23.46 1.91
C MET A 43 -9.99 -22.84 0.51
N SER A 44 -8.80 -22.36 0.12
CA SER A 44 -8.61 -21.71 -1.17
C SER A 44 -8.79 -22.66 -2.35
N THR A 45 -8.29 -23.89 -2.23
CA THR A 45 -8.44 -24.94 -3.25
C THR A 45 -9.89 -25.39 -3.35
N LEU A 46 -10.55 -25.59 -2.20
CA LEU A 46 -11.96 -26.01 -2.14
C LEU A 46 -12.89 -24.98 -2.79
N VAL A 47 -12.76 -23.70 -2.44
CA VAL A 47 -13.55 -22.62 -3.05
C VAL A 47 -13.29 -22.54 -4.55
N SER A 48 -12.01 -22.60 -4.96
CA SER A 48 -11.64 -22.53 -6.38
C SER A 48 -12.28 -23.66 -7.18
N ALA A 49 -12.24 -24.89 -6.65
CA ALA A 49 -12.88 -26.05 -7.26
C ALA A 49 -14.40 -25.93 -7.33
N GLN A 50 -15.06 -25.49 -6.26
CA GLN A 50 -16.52 -25.35 -6.20
C GLN A 50 -17.06 -24.23 -7.10
N LEU A 51 -16.25 -23.21 -7.37
CA LEU A 51 -16.58 -22.14 -8.33
C LEU A 51 -16.15 -22.46 -9.76
N GLY A 52 -15.44 -23.58 -9.99
CA GLY A 52 -14.91 -23.95 -11.31
C GLY A 52 -13.82 -23.00 -11.81
N LEU A 53 -13.04 -22.40 -10.91
CA LEU A 53 -12.00 -21.42 -11.21
C LEU A 53 -10.60 -22.01 -11.00
N THR A 54 -9.65 -21.59 -11.83
CA THR A 54 -8.24 -21.93 -11.67
C THR A 54 -7.65 -21.12 -10.52
N GLU A 55 -7.05 -21.80 -9.55
CA GLU A 55 -6.46 -21.16 -8.38
C GLU A 55 -5.08 -20.53 -8.70
N LYS A 56 -4.86 -19.31 -8.19
CA LYS A 56 -3.54 -18.69 -8.04
C LYS A 56 -3.35 -18.25 -6.60
N ASN A 57 -2.65 -19.06 -5.80
CA ASN A 57 -2.47 -18.82 -4.37
C ASN A 57 -1.11 -18.20 -4.05
N TYR A 58 -1.13 -16.99 -3.50
CA TYR A 58 0.04 -16.21 -3.06
C TYR A 58 0.10 -16.04 -1.54
N ALA A 59 -0.70 -16.80 -0.79
CA ALA A 59 -0.66 -16.75 0.66
C ALA A 59 0.70 -17.21 1.21
N SER A 60 1.03 -16.76 2.42
CA SER A 60 2.27 -17.13 3.10
C SER A 60 2.02 -17.34 4.58
N VAL A 61 2.69 -18.35 5.15
CA VAL A 61 2.55 -18.75 6.56
C VAL A 61 2.96 -17.68 7.57
N THR A 62 3.66 -16.64 7.14
CA THR A 62 4.12 -15.53 7.99
C THR A 62 3.34 -14.23 7.77
N THR A 63 2.39 -14.21 6.84
CA THR A 63 1.71 -12.98 6.42
C THR A 63 0.53 -12.64 7.31
N LYS A 64 0.50 -11.39 7.77
CA LYS A 64 -0.61 -10.76 8.50
C LYS A 64 -1.13 -9.57 7.70
N VAL A 65 -2.28 -9.02 8.08
CA VAL A 65 -2.81 -7.82 7.41
C VAL A 65 -1.91 -6.62 7.65
N SER A 66 -1.47 -6.42 8.89
CA SER A 66 -0.54 -5.35 9.26
C SER A 66 0.87 -5.51 8.68
N ASP A 67 1.26 -6.75 8.34
CA ASP A 67 2.62 -7.06 7.89
C ASP A 67 2.63 -8.18 6.83
N GLY A 68 2.98 -7.82 5.59
CA GLY A 68 3.19 -8.76 4.49
C GLY A 68 2.03 -8.92 3.50
N LEU A 69 0.78 -8.60 3.85
CA LEU A 69 -0.37 -8.82 2.94
C LEU A 69 -0.25 -8.00 1.65
N VAL A 70 0.13 -6.73 1.75
CA VAL A 70 0.36 -5.87 0.57
C VAL A 70 1.50 -6.40 -0.29
N THR A 71 2.54 -6.95 0.33
CA THR A 71 3.65 -7.59 -0.41
C THR A 71 3.18 -8.81 -1.20
N ARG A 72 2.21 -9.57 -0.67
CA ARG A 72 1.58 -10.68 -1.41
C ARG A 72 0.70 -10.16 -2.56
N CYS A 73 0.06 -8.99 -2.41
CA CYS A 73 -0.64 -8.33 -3.52
C CYS A 73 0.33 -7.98 -4.66
N TYR A 74 1.54 -7.48 -4.34
CA TYR A 74 2.57 -7.24 -5.36
C TYR A 74 3.03 -8.52 -6.03
N ALA A 75 3.21 -9.62 -5.29
CA ALA A 75 3.56 -10.90 -5.88
C ALA A 75 2.51 -11.40 -6.88
N ALA A 76 1.22 -11.22 -6.56
CA ALA A 76 0.13 -11.55 -7.48
C ALA A 76 0.09 -10.64 -8.71
N ARG A 77 0.30 -9.33 -8.52
CA ARG A 77 0.38 -8.33 -9.61
C ARG A 77 1.56 -8.56 -10.54
N ASP A 78 2.67 -9.07 -10.02
CA ASP A 78 3.91 -9.20 -10.79
C ASP A 78 4.04 -10.59 -11.46
N ASP A 79 3.16 -11.55 -11.17
CA ASP A 79 3.12 -12.84 -11.86
C ASP A 79 2.51 -12.69 -13.26
N THR A 80 3.35 -12.89 -14.27
CA THR A 80 2.99 -12.79 -15.69
C THR A 80 2.61 -14.15 -16.31
N SER A 81 2.50 -15.22 -15.50
CA SER A 81 2.18 -16.58 -15.97
C SER A 81 0.72 -16.79 -16.39
N TYR A 82 -0.15 -15.79 -16.20
CA TYR A 82 -1.56 -15.82 -16.60
C TYR A 82 -2.03 -14.43 -16.97
N ASP A 83 -3.13 -14.38 -17.72
CA ASP A 83 -3.78 -13.14 -18.09
C ASP A 83 -4.58 -12.57 -16.91
N HIS A 84 -4.20 -11.38 -16.45
CA HIS A 84 -4.85 -10.69 -15.33
C HIS A 84 -6.28 -10.27 -15.66
N ALA A 85 -6.63 -10.15 -16.95
CA ALA A 85 -8.01 -9.91 -17.38
C ALA A 85 -8.92 -11.13 -17.19
N GLN A 86 -8.36 -12.33 -17.01
CA GLN A 86 -9.12 -13.57 -16.72
C GLN A 86 -9.41 -13.78 -15.24
N VAL A 87 -8.96 -12.87 -14.36
CA VAL A 87 -9.23 -12.96 -12.92
C VAL A 87 -10.65 -12.51 -12.63
N ALA A 88 -11.50 -13.46 -12.24
CA ALA A 88 -12.88 -13.20 -11.85
C ALA A 88 -12.98 -12.70 -10.41
N TYR A 89 -12.16 -13.27 -9.51
CA TYR A 89 -12.19 -12.99 -8.08
C TYR A 89 -10.78 -12.83 -7.51
N VAL A 90 -10.64 -11.90 -6.55
CA VAL A 90 -9.46 -11.80 -5.70
C VAL A 90 -9.92 -11.92 -4.26
N VAL A 91 -9.44 -12.93 -3.54
CA VAL A 91 -9.77 -13.14 -2.13
C VAL A 91 -8.62 -12.68 -1.26
N LEU A 92 -8.89 -11.64 -0.47
CA LEU A 92 -8.01 -11.10 0.56
C LEU A 92 -8.44 -11.71 1.90
N ALA A 93 -7.55 -12.46 2.55
CA ALA A 93 -7.88 -13.24 3.73
C ALA A 93 -6.84 -13.09 4.84
N GLY A 94 -7.26 -12.64 6.02
CA GLY A 94 -6.37 -12.43 7.17
C GLY A 94 -7.01 -11.58 8.26
N GLY A 95 -6.26 -11.35 9.34
CA GLY A 95 -6.68 -10.50 10.46
C GLY A 95 -6.63 -11.19 11.82
N LEU A 96 -6.72 -12.53 11.86
CA LEU A 96 -6.79 -13.25 13.12
C LEU A 96 -5.48 -13.23 13.92
N GLU A 97 -4.34 -13.10 13.24
CA GLU A 97 -3.00 -13.03 13.84
C GLU A 97 -2.53 -11.61 14.18
N ASP A 98 -3.29 -10.61 13.74
CA ASP A 98 -2.98 -9.21 13.95
C ASP A 98 -3.37 -8.83 15.39
N PRO A 99 -2.43 -8.36 16.22
CA PRO A 99 -2.77 -7.90 17.56
C PRO A 99 -3.55 -6.58 17.47
N VAL A 100 -4.40 -6.29 18.46
CA VAL A 100 -5.13 -5.00 18.51
C VAL A 100 -4.18 -3.80 18.56
N SER A 101 -2.96 -3.96 19.08
CA SER A 101 -1.93 -2.91 19.05
C SER A 101 -1.49 -2.52 17.64
N ALA A 102 -1.70 -3.40 16.64
CA ALA A 102 -1.43 -3.14 15.23
C ALA A 102 -2.63 -2.59 14.46
N LEU A 103 -3.76 -2.25 15.13
CA LEU A 103 -5.02 -1.87 14.48
C LEU A 103 -4.86 -0.75 13.44
N SER A 104 -4.03 0.25 13.72
CA SER A 104 -3.79 1.34 12.75
C SER A 104 -3.08 0.88 11.47
N ALA A 105 -2.16 -0.10 11.60
CA ALA A 105 -1.53 -0.74 10.46
C ALA A 105 -2.54 -1.64 9.72
N VAL A 106 -3.37 -2.40 10.44
CA VAL A 106 -4.45 -3.20 9.84
C VAL A 106 -5.40 -2.34 9.00
N ILE A 107 -5.87 -1.20 9.54
CA ILE A 107 -6.78 -0.29 8.81
C ILE A 107 -6.12 0.22 7.52
N SER A 108 -4.91 0.78 7.63
CA SER A 108 -4.21 1.35 6.47
C SER A 108 -3.85 0.27 5.44
N LYS A 109 -3.32 -0.87 5.87
CA LYS A 109 -2.90 -1.97 4.99
C LYS A 109 -4.04 -2.74 4.38
N SER A 110 -5.21 -2.80 5.04
CA SER A 110 -6.42 -3.35 4.41
C SER A 110 -6.78 -2.53 3.18
N LYS A 111 -6.84 -1.21 3.33
CA LYS A 111 -7.12 -0.29 2.22
C LYS A 111 -6.04 -0.36 1.13
N ASP A 112 -4.76 -0.38 1.50
CA ASP A 112 -3.66 -0.51 0.53
C ASP A 112 -3.80 -1.81 -0.28
N ALA A 113 -4.08 -2.95 0.37
CA ALA A 113 -4.22 -4.24 -0.30
C ALA A 113 -5.38 -4.24 -1.31
N VAL A 114 -6.54 -3.69 -0.95
CA VAL A 114 -7.66 -3.53 -1.89
C VAL A 114 -7.26 -2.66 -3.08
N ASN A 115 -6.62 -1.51 -2.82
CA ASN A 115 -6.20 -0.60 -3.88
C ASN A 115 -5.21 -1.24 -4.85
N GLU A 116 -4.24 -2.01 -4.35
CA GLU A 116 -3.30 -2.73 -5.20
C GLU A 116 -3.98 -3.83 -6.02
N CYS A 117 -4.94 -4.54 -5.44
CA CYS A 117 -5.72 -5.54 -6.17
C CYS A 117 -6.60 -4.91 -7.25
N HIS A 118 -7.23 -3.76 -7.01
CA HIS A 118 -8.01 -3.05 -8.04
C HIS A 118 -7.14 -2.57 -9.20
N LYS A 119 -5.90 -2.14 -8.93
CA LYS A 119 -4.95 -1.75 -9.99
C LYS A 119 -4.51 -2.95 -10.82
N ALA A 120 -4.24 -4.07 -10.17
CA ALA A 120 -3.75 -5.29 -10.82
C ALA A 120 -4.86 -6.02 -11.59
N PHE A 121 -6.05 -6.11 -11.01
CA PHE A 121 -7.16 -6.93 -11.49
C PHE A 121 -8.45 -6.09 -11.61
N PRO A 122 -8.51 -5.12 -12.55
CA PRO A 122 -9.59 -4.13 -12.61
C PRO A 122 -10.99 -4.74 -12.88
N SER A 123 -11.05 -5.94 -13.45
CA SER A 123 -12.31 -6.66 -13.74
C SER A 123 -12.77 -7.58 -12.62
N ALA A 124 -11.91 -7.87 -11.64
CA ALA A 124 -12.19 -8.84 -10.60
C ALA A 124 -13.08 -8.27 -9.49
N ARG A 125 -13.94 -9.13 -8.92
CA ARG A 125 -14.63 -8.83 -7.65
C ARG A 125 -13.69 -9.17 -6.48
N ILE A 126 -13.41 -8.17 -5.64
CA ILE A 126 -12.60 -8.38 -4.44
C ILE A 126 -13.50 -8.89 -3.32
N VAL A 127 -13.10 -10.00 -2.73
CA VAL A 127 -13.71 -10.62 -1.55
C VAL A 127 -12.76 -10.45 -0.39
N TRP A 128 -13.25 -9.87 0.70
CA TRP A 128 -12.49 -9.73 1.93
C TRP A 128 -12.99 -10.70 2.99
N ALA A 129 -12.24 -11.79 3.19
CA ALA A 129 -12.46 -12.81 4.20
C ALA A 129 -11.74 -12.40 5.50
N ALA A 130 -12.45 -11.69 6.38
CA ALA A 130 -11.86 -11.10 7.58
C ALA A 130 -11.71 -12.14 8.71
N SER A 131 -10.48 -12.30 9.19
CA SER A 131 -10.10 -13.14 10.33
C SER A 131 -10.54 -14.60 10.24
N PRO A 132 -10.19 -15.33 9.15
CA PRO A 132 -10.45 -16.76 9.09
C PRO A 132 -9.65 -17.48 10.18
N GLY A 133 -10.20 -18.59 10.71
CA GLY A 133 -9.51 -19.48 11.64
C GLY A 133 -10.31 -19.85 12.89
N SER A 134 -9.71 -20.69 13.73
CA SER A 134 -10.29 -21.13 14.99
C SER A 134 -9.99 -20.15 16.13
N LEU A 135 -10.97 -19.92 16.99
CA LEU A 135 -10.85 -19.18 18.24
C LEU A 135 -10.79 -20.12 19.46
N ALA A 136 -10.80 -21.44 19.25
CA ALA A 136 -10.87 -22.40 20.33
C ALA A 136 -9.62 -22.30 21.24
N GLY A 137 -9.86 -22.26 22.56
CA GLY A 137 -8.80 -22.10 23.56
C GLY A 137 -8.19 -20.69 23.63
N MET A 138 -8.74 -19.70 22.91
CA MET A 138 -8.30 -18.31 22.99
C MET A 138 -8.86 -17.64 24.26
N PRO A 139 -8.03 -16.93 25.06
CA PRO A 139 -8.52 -16.19 26.23
C PRO A 139 -9.49 -15.06 25.86
N ASP A 140 -10.40 -14.70 26.78
CA ASP A 140 -11.44 -13.68 26.57
C ASP A 140 -10.90 -12.32 26.08
N GLU A 141 -9.77 -11.86 26.64
CA GLU A 141 -9.11 -10.63 26.20
C GLU A 141 -8.72 -10.68 24.72
N LYS A 142 -8.14 -11.81 24.28
CA LYS A 142 -7.79 -12.01 22.87
C LYS A 142 -9.03 -12.19 22.00
N LEU A 143 -10.09 -12.83 22.50
CA LEU A 143 -11.36 -12.91 21.78
C LEU A 143 -11.93 -11.50 21.51
N ALA A 144 -11.88 -10.61 22.50
CA ALA A 144 -12.29 -9.22 22.33
C ALA A 144 -11.42 -8.48 21.31
N ASP A 145 -10.10 -8.65 21.36
CA ASP A 145 -9.17 -8.06 20.39
C ASP A 145 -9.50 -8.48 18.94
N THR A 146 -9.83 -9.76 18.73
CA THR A 146 -10.19 -10.25 17.40
C THR A 146 -11.48 -9.62 16.87
N VAL A 147 -12.43 -9.25 17.74
CA VAL A 147 -13.65 -8.53 17.33
C VAL A 147 -13.27 -7.16 16.75
N THR A 148 -12.43 -6.41 17.46
CA THR A 148 -11.99 -5.07 17.04
C THR A 148 -11.23 -5.11 15.72
N VAL A 149 -10.26 -6.02 15.58
CA VAL A 149 -9.49 -6.17 14.34
C VAL A 149 -10.38 -6.59 13.17
N THR A 150 -11.28 -7.55 13.38
CA THR A 150 -12.22 -8.01 12.34
C THR A 150 -13.16 -6.89 11.91
N ALA A 151 -13.70 -6.11 12.87
CA ALA A 151 -14.59 -4.99 12.57
C ALA A 151 -13.89 -3.91 11.74
N ALA A 152 -12.64 -3.56 12.07
CA ALA A 152 -11.86 -2.58 11.33
C ALA A 152 -11.61 -3.03 9.87
N ILE A 153 -11.26 -4.30 9.68
CA ILE A 153 -11.07 -4.90 8.36
C ILE A 153 -12.38 -4.85 7.55
N LEU A 154 -13.48 -5.33 8.12
CA LEU A 154 -14.79 -5.32 7.47
C LEU A 154 -15.25 -3.90 7.12
N GLY A 155 -14.94 -2.93 7.99
CA GLY A 155 -15.19 -1.51 7.74
C GLY A 155 -14.45 -1.00 6.51
N GLN A 156 -13.16 -1.34 6.37
CA GLN A 156 -12.37 -0.96 5.18
C GLN A 156 -12.84 -1.68 3.92
N ALA A 157 -13.15 -2.98 4.01
CA ALA A 157 -13.68 -3.75 2.89
C ALA A 157 -14.98 -3.14 2.35
N ARG A 158 -15.93 -2.79 3.23
CA ARG A 158 -17.19 -2.13 2.81
C ARG A 158 -16.96 -0.74 2.24
N ALA A 159 -16.06 0.05 2.84
CA ALA A 159 -15.74 1.39 2.36
C ALA A 159 -15.06 1.40 0.98
N THR A 160 -14.53 0.26 0.54
CA THR A 160 -13.85 0.08 -0.74
C THR A 160 -14.62 -0.83 -1.71
N ASP A 161 -15.92 -1.05 -1.46
CA ASP A 161 -16.79 -1.91 -2.29
C ASP A 161 -16.21 -3.32 -2.52
N CYS A 162 -15.74 -3.95 -1.44
CA CYS A 162 -15.44 -5.38 -1.41
C CYS A 162 -16.64 -6.17 -0.86
N LEU A 163 -16.77 -7.43 -1.28
CA LEU A 163 -17.63 -8.40 -0.59
C LEU A 163 -16.99 -8.75 0.76
N ALA A 164 -17.54 -8.22 1.85
CA ALA A 164 -16.95 -8.36 3.19
C ALA A 164 -17.57 -9.53 3.97
N ILE A 165 -16.75 -10.51 4.35
CA ILE A 165 -17.19 -11.73 5.03
C ILE A 165 -16.52 -11.82 6.41
N ASP A 166 -17.33 -11.97 7.46
CA ASP A 166 -16.88 -12.15 8.84
C ASP A 166 -16.53 -13.63 9.10
N MET A 167 -15.30 -14.02 8.76
CA MET A 167 -14.85 -15.42 8.87
C MET A 167 -14.58 -15.84 10.32
N ARG A 168 -14.46 -14.87 11.24
CA ARG A 168 -14.22 -15.09 12.67
C ARG A 168 -15.30 -15.98 13.30
N LYS A 169 -16.53 -15.87 12.81
CA LYS A 169 -17.70 -16.59 13.34
C LYS A 169 -17.86 -18.00 12.80
N VAL A 170 -17.18 -18.35 11.70
CA VAL A 170 -17.43 -19.61 10.99
C VAL A 170 -17.01 -20.80 11.84
N LEU A 171 -15.80 -20.76 12.41
CA LEU A 171 -15.35 -21.79 13.34
C LEU A 171 -15.68 -21.44 14.78
N GLY A 172 -15.65 -20.14 15.11
CA GLY A 172 -15.81 -19.68 16.47
C GLY A 172 -14.86 -20.41 17.42
N THR A 173 -15.40 -20.86 18.54
CA THR A 173 -14.66 -21.58 19.59
C THR A 173 -14.80 -23.11 19.48
N ASP A 174 -15.29 -23.64 18.36
CA ASP A 174 -15.46 -25.08 18.19
C ASP A 174 -14.10 -25.78 18.07
N THR A 175 -13.77 -26.60 19.07
CA THR A 175 -12.51 -27.37 19.11
C THR A 175 -12.49 -28.49 18.09
N ALA A 176 -13.65 -28.97 17.61
CA ALA A 176 -13.72 -30.03 16.61
C ALA A 176 -13.26 -29.57 15.22
N LEU A 177 -13.24 -28.25 14.97
CA LEU A 177 -12.80 -27.63 13.72
C LEU A 177 -11.35 -27.13 13.78
N GLN A 178 -10.66 -27.34 14.90
CA GLN A 178 -9.30 -26.87 15.16
C GLN A 178 -8.28 -27.98 14.92
N ALA A 179 -7.22 -27.69 14.18
CA ALA A 179 -6.02 -28.53 14.15
C ALA A 179 -5.09 -28.15 15.31
N THR A 180 -4.67 -26.88 15.35
CA THR A 180 -3.85 -26.33 16.44
C THR A 180 -3.85 -24.82 16.43
N GLY A 181 -3.94 -24.19 17.61
CA GLY A 181 -3.98 -22.73 17.73
C GLY A 181 -5.07 -22.12 16.82
N ILE A 182 -4.72 -21.15 15.99
CA ILE A 182 -5.70 -20.56 15.07
C ILE A 182 -5.99 -21.41 13.83
N LEU A 183 -5.21 -22.48 13.61
CA LEU A 183 -5.23 -23.25 12.36
C LEU A 183 -6.42 -24.21 12.35
N PRO A 184 -7.28 -24.14 11.33
CA PRO A 184 -8.38 -25.08 11.15
C PRO A 184 -7.87 -26.45 10.68
N ASN A 185 -8.60 -27.52 11.02
CA ASN A 185 -8.40 -28.84 10.39
C ASN A 185 -9.16 -28.93 9.05
N ASP A 186 -9.17 -30.10 8.40
CA ASP A 186 -9.81 -30.29 7.09
C ASP A 186 -11.29 -29.89 7.09
N GLU A 187 -12.06 -30.31 8.11
CA GLU A 187 -13.46 -29.89 8.24
C GLU A 187 -13.58 -28.38 8.48
N GLY A 188 -12.68 -27.81 9.29
CA GLY A 188 -12.61 -26.36 9.49
C GLY A 188 -12.34 -25.58 8.19
N HIS A 189 -11.42 -26.06 7.35
CA HIS A 189 -11.18 -25.48 6.02
C HIS A 189 -12.40 -25.63 5.11
N ALA A 190 -13.10 -26.75 5.15
CA ALA A 190 -14.34 -26.97 4.41
C ALA A 190 -15.43 -25.97 4.82
N ARG A 191 -15.59 -25.68 6.12
CA ARG A 191 -16.54 -24.67 6.62
C ARG A 191 -16.19 -23.25 6.20
N LEU A 192 -14.90 -22.89 6.23
CA LEU A 192 -14.45 -21.60 5.70
C LEU A 192 -14.73 -21.49 4.20
N ALA A 193 -14.51 -22.58 3.45
CA ALA A 193 -14.76 -22.61 2.02
C ALA A 193 -16.26 -22.43 1.69
N GLU A 194 -17.13 -23.18 2.39
CA GLU A 194 -18.59 -23.08 2.25
C GLU A 194 -19.06 -21.64 2.47
N ALA A 195 -18.63 -20.99 3.54
CA ALA A 195 -19.00 -19.59 3.84
C ALA A 195 -18.56 -18.59 2.75
N ILE A 196 -17.40 -18.80 2.12
CA ILE A 196 -16.93 -17.94 1.02
C ILE A 196 -17.74 -18.21 -0.26
N VAL A 197 -18.01 -19.47 -0.59
CA VAL A 197 -18.78 -19.85 -1.78
C VAL A 197 -20.21 -19.33 -1.69
N ASP A 198 -20.87 -19.50 -0.54
CA ASP A 198 -22.23 -19.01 -0.32
C ASP A 198 -22.29 -17.49 -0.46
N ALA A 199 -21.36 -16.77 0.19
CA ALA A 199 -21.30 -15.32 0.07
C ALA A 199 -21.07 -14.84 -1.38
N ILE A 200 -20.22 -15.54 -2.15
CA ILE A 200 -19.97 -15.21 -3.56
C ILE A 200 -21.21 -15.50 -4.42
N ARG A 201 -21.90 -16.62 -4.18
CA ARG A 201 -23.14 -16.98 -4.90
C ARG A 201 -24.27 -16.01 -4.59
N ASP A 202 -24.40 -15.61 -3.34
CA ASP A 202 -25.35 -14.57 -2.92
C ASP A 202 -25.04 -13.22 -3.58
N ASP A 203 -23.76 -12.84 -3.68
CA ASP A 203 -23.31 -11.62 -4.40
C ASP A 203 -23.58 -11.69 -5.91
N GLN A 204 -23.61 -12.90 -6.50
CA GLN A 204 -23.98 -13.11 -7.90
C GLN A 204 -25.50 -12.96 -8.15
N GLY A 205 -26.35 -13.16 -7.13
CA GLY A 205 -27.82 -13.07 -7.18
C GLY A 205 -28.52 -14.32 -7.78
N GLU A 206 -29.76 -14.59 -7.35
CA GLU A 206 -30.63 -15.61 -7.97
C GLU A 206 -31.26 -15.11 -9.29
N PRO A 207 -31.57 -16.00 -10.27
CA PRO A 207 -32.43 -15.65 -11.39
C PRO A 207 -33.84 -15.33 -10.88
N VAL A 208 -34.36 -14.15 -11.19
CA VAL A 208 -35.74 -13.77 -10.82
C VAL A 208 -36.72 -14.70 -11.55
N ASP A 209 -37.41 -15.54 -10.80
CA ASP A 209 -38.51 -16.38 -11.28
C ASP A 209 -39.61 -15.51 -11.92
N GLN A 210 -40.09 -15.93 -13.09
CA GLN A 210 -41.14 -15.23 -13.84
C GLN A 210 -42.47 -15.22 -13.06
N PRO A 211 -43.28 -14.15 -13.17
CA PRO A 211 -44.55 -14.04 -12.44
C PRO A 211 -45.56 -15.10 -12.87
N ILE A 212 -45.98 -15.93 -11.93
CA ILE A 212 -47.10 -16.88 -12.07
C ILE A 212 -48.39 -16.08 -12.29
N THR A 213 -49.09 -16.31 -13.41
CA THR A 213 -50.43 -15.78 -13.67
C THR A 213 -51.47 -16.78 -13.18
N PRO A 214 -52.27 -16.51 -12.12
CA PRO A 214 -53.32 -17.43 -11.69
C PRO A 214 -54.60 -17.18 -12.50
N GLY A 215 -54.97 -18.12 -13.37
CA GLY A 215 -56.30 -18.17 -13.98
C GLY A 215 -57.30 -18.84 -13.03
N ARG A 216 -58.41 -18.15 -12.70
CA ARG A 216 -59.58 -18.80 -12.11
C ARG A 216 -60.88 -18.35 -12.79
N ASN A 217 -61.55 -19.33 -13.38
CA ASN A 217 -62.92 -19.24 -13.89
C ASN A 217 -63.94 -19.40 -12.76
N TYR A 218 -65.03 -18.64 -12.85
CA TYR A 218 -66.24 -18.81 -12.06
C TYR A 218 -67.12 -19.93 -12.62
N SER A 219 -67.78 -20.69 -11.74
CA SER A 219 -69.04 -21.37 -12.08
C SER A 219 -70.05 -21.23 -10.93
N SER A 220 -71.25 -20.83 -11.34
CA SER A 220 -72.46 -20.45 -10.60
C SER A 220 -73.20 -21.59 -9.92
N GLY A 221 -73.98 -21.27 -8.87
CA GLY A 221 -75.01 -22.15 -8.31
C GLY A 221 -75.65 -21.60 -7.04
N LEU A 222 -76.49 -20.55 -7.18
CA LEU A 222 -77.35 -20.01 -6.13
C LEU A 222 -78.54 -20.95 -5.90
N SER A 223 -78.64 -21.54 -4.69
CA SER A 223 -79.87 -21.56 -3.87
C SER A 223 -79.78 -22.58 -2.71
N ASP A 224 -78.86 -22.40 -1.75
CA ASP A 224 -79.01 -22.97 -0.38
C ASP A 224 -78.09 -22.30 0.67
N TRP A 225 -77.84 -20.99 0.49
CA TRP A 225 -76.74 -20.27 1.14
C TRP A 225 -77.13 -19.52 2.43
N ALA A 226 -78.39 -19.14 2.59
CA ALA A 226 -78.79 -18.19 3.65
C ALA A 226 -78.89 -18.80 5.06
N SER A 227 -79.14 -20.11 5.19
CA SER A 227 -79.34 -20.73 6.51
C SER A 227 -78.09 -21.38 7.11
N ARG A 228 -77.11 -21.78 6.30
CA ARG A 228 -75.83 -22.34 6.79
C ARG A 228 -74.78 -21.29 7.15
N GLN A 229 -74.92 -20.04 6.69
CA GLN A 229 -73.96 -18.98 7.02
C GLN A 229 -74.08 -18.47 8.45
N VAL A 230 -75.28 -18.46 9.04
CA VAL A 230 -75.51 -17.88 10.38
C VAL A 230 -74.99 -18.78 11.51
N GLU A 231 -75.05 -20.11 11.35
CA GLU A 231 -74.46 -21.06 12.31
C GLU A 231 -72.94 -21.17 12.15
N ALA A 232 -72.42 -21.06 10.92
CA ALA A 232 -70.99 -21.05 10.66
C ALA A 232 -70.30 -19.74 11.11
N THR A 233 -70.97 -18.58 11.04
CA THR A 233 -70.43 -17.33 11.58
C THR A 233 -70.42 -17.32 13.11
N ARG A 234 -71.45 -17.84 13.79
CA ARG A 234 -71.44 -17.94 15.27
C ARG A 234 -70.38 -18.90 15.80
N ARG A 235 -70.14 -20.03 15.12
CA ARG A 235 -69.00 -20.94 15.46
C ARG A 235 -67.64 -20.29 15.20
N ARG A 236 -67.47 -19.60 14.07
CA ARG A 236 -66.22 -18.88 13.76
C ARG A 236 -65.98 -17.65 14.63
N GLU A 237 -67.02 -16.97 15.12
CA GLU A 237 -66.89 -15.85 16.06
C GLU A 237 -66.57 -16.32 17.48
N ALA A 238 -67.08 -17.49 17.89
CA ALA A 238 -66.68 -18.15 19.13
C ALA A 238 -65.22 -18.66 19.06
N GLU A 239 -64.84 -19.34 17.97
CA GLU A 239 -63.46 -19.75 17.71
C GLU A 239 -62.51 -18.56 17.55
N LYS A 240 -62.94 -17.44 16.94
CA LYS A 240 -62.13 -16.22 16.87
C LYS A 240 -61.97 -15.53 18.22
N ARG A 241 -62.95 -15.59 19.13
CA ARG A 241 -62.80 -15.07 20.51
C ARG A 241 -61.93 -15.96 21.39
N GLU A 242 -61.88 -17.25 21.11
CA GLU A 242 -61.02 -18.21 21.81
C GLU A 242 -59.58 -18.19 21.25
N ALA A 243 -59.40 -17.94 19.94
CA ALA A 243 -58.11 -17.75 19.29
C ALA A 243 -57.48 -16.35 19.51
N ASN A 244 -58.26 -15.33 19.86
CA ASN A 244 -57.76 -14.00 20.26
C ASN A 244 -57.60 -13.84 21.78
N ARG A 245 -57.76 -14.92 22.56
CA ARG A 245 -57.40 -14.90 23.97
C ARG A 245 -55.88 -15.03 24.01
N PRO A 246 -55.11 -14.03 24.47
CA PRO A 246 -53.66 -14.08 24.44
C PRO A 246 -53.22 -15.29 25.27
N THR A 247 -52.80 -16.35 24.59
CA THR A 247 -52.23 -17.52 25.23
C THR A 247 -50.88 -17.08 25.82
N GLY A 248 -50.52 -17.59 27.00
CA GLY A 248 -49.29 -17.16 27.71
C GLY A 248 -48.00 -17.27 26.88
N THR A 249 -48.02 -18.02 25.78
CA THR A 249 -46.94 -18.16 24.80
C THR A 249 -46.76 -16.93 23.91
N GLU A 250 -47.83 -16.25 23.48
CA GLU A 250 -47.75 -15.03 22.66
C GLU A 250 -47.35 -13.82 23.50
N LEU A 251 -47.83 -13.74 24.75
CA LEU A 251 -47.35 -12.76 25.72
C LEU A 251 -45.88 -13.01 26.08
N GLY A 252 -45.45 -14.27 26.24
CA GLY A 252 -44.04 -14.63 26.42
C GLY A 252 -43.17 -14.23 25.21
N GLY A 253 -43.65 -14.46 23.99
CA GLY A 253 -42.95 -14.07 22.76
C GLY A 253 -42.91 -12.55 22.52
N VAL A 254 -43.95 -11.81 22.92
CA VAL A 254 -43.92 -10.34 22.90
C VAL A 254 -42.98 -9.79 23.97
N THR A 255 -42.94 -10.40 25.16
CA THR A 255 -42.01 -10.00 26.23
C THR A 255 -40.57 -10.28 25.85
N GLN A 256 -40.28 -11.44 25.25
CA GLN A 256 -38.97 -11.77 24.69
C GLN A 256 -38.57 -10.80 23.57
N LYS A 257 -39.47 -10.49 22.63
CA LYS A 257 -39.18 -9.51 21.57
C LYS A 257 -38.94 -8.10 22.14
N LEU A 258 -39.60 -7.74 23.23
CA LEU A 258 -39.40 -6.44 23.89
C LEU A 258 -38.04 -6.39 24.62
N ASP A 259 -37.64 -7.49 25.27
CA ASP A 259 -36.31 -7.64 25.89
C ASP A 259 -35.21 -7.65 24.82
N GLU A 260 -35.41 -8.36 23.71
CA GLU A 260 -34.49 -8.37 22.55
C GLU A 260 -34.37 -6.99 21.92
N LEU A 261 -35.48 -6.25 21.76
CA LEU A 261 -35.46 -4.88 21.25
C LEU A 261 -34.77 -3.91 22.20
N THR A 262 -34.94 -4.11 23.51
CA THR A 262 -34.32 -3.27 24.55
C THR A 262 -32.82 -3.55 24.64
N GLN A 263 -32.40 -4.81 24.54
CA GLN A 263 -30.99 -5.19 24.39
C GLN A 263 -30.40 -4.66 23.09
N ALA A 264 -31.13 -4.77 21.97
CA ALA A 264 -30.68 -4.25 20.68
C ALA A 264 -30.51 -2.72 20.68
N GLN A 265 -31.42 -1.98 21.34
CA GLN A 265 -31.28 -0.54 21.54
C GLN A 265 -30.09 -0.18 22.43
N GLY A 266 -29.86 -0.93 23.51
CA GLY A 266 -28.69 -0.74 24.37
C GLY A 266 -27.38 -0.97 23.62
N VAL A 267 -27.29 -2.04 22.82
CA VAL A 267 -26.13 -2.32 21.96
C VAL A 267 -25.94 -1.22 20.92
N GLN A 268 -27.03 -0.71 20.32
CA GLN A 268 -26.95 0.38 19.34
C GLN A 268 -26.46 1.70 19.96
N GLN A 269 -26.86 2.02 21.20
CA GLN A 269 -26.34 3.17 21.93
C GLN A 269 -24.85 3.05 22.24
N VAL A 270 -24.42 1.90 22.77
CA VAL A 270 -22.99 1.64 23.05
C VAL A 270 -22.15 1.70 21.77
N LEU A 271 -22.69 1.21 20.65
CA LEU A 271 -22.00 1.28 19.37
C LEU A 271 -21.85 2.73 18.86
N LEU A 272 -22.86 3.57 19.03
CA LEU A 272 -22.81 4.99 18.67
C LEU A 272 -21.82 5.77 19.56
N GLU A 273 -21.80 5.50 20.86
CA GLU A 273 -20.83 6.11 21.78
C GLU A 273 -19.40 5.71 21.44
N GLN A 274 -19.17 4.45 21.10
CA GLN A 274 -17.86 3.95 20.69
C GLN A 274 -17.42 4.56 19.35
N GLN A 275 -18.31 4.68 18.36
CA GLN A 275 -18.01 5.37 17.10
C GLN A 275 -17.65 6.85 17.31
N GLN A 276 -18.33 7.52 18.25
CA GLN A 276 -18.06 8.93 18.55
C GLN A 276 -16.69 9.09 19.25
N GLN A 277 -16.33 8.21 20.19
CA GLN A 277 -15.00 8.20 20.80
C GLN A 277 -13.90 7.89 19.77
N GLU A 278 -14.14 6.98 18.83
CA GLU A 278 -13.19 6.68 17.76
C GLU A 278 -13.00 7.89 16.83
N LEU A 279 -14.09 8.60 16.49
CA LEU A 279 -14.04 9.83 15.70
C LEU A 279 -13.21 10.92 16.41
N GLU A 280 -13.40 11.10 17.72
CA GLU A 280 -12.58 12.04 18.52
C GLU A 280 -11.10 11.66 18.53
N GLN A 281 -10.79 10.36 18.72
CA GLN A 281 -9.42 9.88 18.66
C GLN A 281 -8.80 10.05 17.27
N GLN A 282 -9.56 9.81 16.21
CA GLN A 282 -9.11 10.04 14.83
C GLN A 282 -8.86 11.52 14.57
N GLN A 283 -9.73 12.42 15.05
CA GLN A 283 -9.53 13.86 14.94
C GLN A 283 -8.27 14.30 15.69
N GLN A 284 -8.05 13.82 16.92
CA GLN A 284 -6.84 14.12 17.68
C GLN A 284 -5.59 13.65 16.96
N LYS A 285 -5.61 12.42 16.41
CA LYS A 285 -4.47 11.88 15.66
C LYS A 285 -4.18 12.68 14.39
N LEU A 286 -5.22 13.11 13.67
CA LEU A 286 -5.06 13.99 12.50
C LEU A 286 -4.46 15.34 12.89
N GLN A 287 -4.87 15.88 14.03
CA GLN A 287 -4.33 17.15 14.55
C GLN A 287 -2.85 17.02 14.96
N ASP A 288 -2.48 15.91 15.58
CA ASP A 288 -1.08 15.60 15.92
C ASP A 288 -0.23 15.43 14.65
N GLN A 289 -0.75 14.73 13.64
CA GLN A 289 -0.10 14.59 12.34
C GLN A 289 0.07 15.94 11.64
N GLN A 290 -0.95 16.79 11.67
CA GLN A 290 -0.88 18.14 11.09
C GLN A 290 0.17 19.00 11.81
N THR A 291 0.27 18.87 13.13
CA THR A 291 1.28 19.56 13.95
C THR A 291 2.69 19.07 13.59
N GLN A 292 2.88 17.77 13.43
CA GLN A 292 4.16 17.19 13.01
C GLN A 292 4.55 17.64 11.59
N LEU A 293 3.62 17.64 10.64
CA LEU A 293 3.86 18.12 9.29
C LEU A 293 4.27 19.60 9.27
N THR A 294 3.61 20.43 10.07
CA THR A 294 3.95 21.85 10.20
C THR A 294 5.36 22.04 10.75
N LYS A 295 5.75 21.22 11.73
CA LYS A 295 7.11 21.22 12.29
C LYS A 295 8.15 20.81 11.23
N HIS A 296 7.91 19.71 10.52
CA HIS A 296 8.80 19.26 9.44
C HIS A 296 8.92 20.28 8.30
N GLN A 297 7.82 20.95 7.95
CA GLN A 297 7.84 22.03 6.97
C GLN A 297 8.74 23.19 7.43
N SER A 298 8.64 23.58 8.71
CA SER A 298 9.50 24.63 9.29
C SER A 298 10.98 24.22 9.31
N GLU A 299 11.27 22.96 9.61
CA GLU A 299 12.64 22.40 9.58
C GLU A 299 13.21 22.38 8.16
N LEU A 300 12.41 21.98 7.17
CA LEU A 300 12.79 22.00 5.75
C LEU A 300 13.08 23.42 5.25
N GLU A 301 12.25 24.40 5.62
CA GLU A 301 12.49 25.81 5.28
C GLU A 301 13.80 26.33 5.90
N ALA A 302 14.09 25.96 7.14
CA ALA A 302 15.36 26.32 7.79
C ALA A 302 16.56 25.66 7.08
N GLN A 303 16.45 24.39 6.70
CA GLN A 303 17.49 23.68 5.95
C GLN A 303 17.70 24.31 4.57
N GLN A 304 16.64 24.67 3.85
CA GLN A 304 16.75 25.36 2.56
C GLN A 304 17.47 26.71 2.69
N LYS A 305 17.17 27.50 3.72
CA LYS A 305 17.88 28.76 3.99
C LYS A 305 19.37 28.51 4.28
N SER A 306 19.69 27.49 5.06
CA SER A 306 21.08 27.11 5.36
C SER A 306 21.85 26.69 4.10
N LEU A 307 21.24 25.84 3.25
CA LEU A 307 21.81 25.43 1.97
C LEU A 307 22.03 26.61 1.04
N LYS A 308 21.10 27.57 1.02
CA LYS A 308 21.24 28.78 0.21
C LYS A 308 22.42 29.63 0.66
N SER A 309 22.57 29.84 1.96
CA SER A 309 23.73 30.54 2.54
C SER A 309 25.05 29.83 2.23
N ALA A 310 25.08 28.49 2.33
CA ALA A 310 26.26 27.71 1.97
C ALA A 310 26.61 27.83 0.48
N GLN A 311 25.60 27.80 -0.40
CA GLN A 311 25.78 28.01 -1.83
C GLN A 311 26.36 29.39 -2.15
N ASP A 312 25.86 30.45 -1.49
CA ASP A 312 26.36 31.81 -1.69
C ASP A 312 27.79 31.97 -1.17
N ALA A 313 28.14 31.32 -0.05
CA ALA A 313 29.51 31.28 0.47
C ALA A 313 30.47 30.57 -0.49
N ILE A 314 30.05 29.43 -1.08
CA ILE A 314 30.84 28.72 -2.11
C ILE A 314 31.06 29.61 -3.33
N LYS A 315 30.03 30.34 -3.77
CA LYS A 315 30.15 31.26 -4.91
C LYS A 315 31.17 32.37 -4.63
N GLN A 316 31.13 32.98 -3.45
CA GLN A 316 32.12 33.98 -3.04
C GLN A 316 33.54 33.41 -3.00
N ALA A 317 33.70 32.19 -2.48
CA ALA A 317 35.00 31.51 -2.48
C ALA A 317 35.53 31.25 -3.91
N GLN A 318 34.65 30.86 -4.84
CA GLN A 318 35.01 30.69 -6.25
C GLN A 318 35.46 32.00 -6.91
N GLU A 319 34.75 33.10 -6.65
CA GLU A 319 35.13 34.43 -7.16
C GLU A 319 36.49 34.88 -6.61
N GLN A 320 36.75 34.64 -5.32
CA GLN A 320 38.05 34.92 -4.71
C GLN A 320 39.18 34.07 -5.31
N LEU A 321 38.96 32.76 -5.50
CA LEU A 321 39.93 31.88 -6.13
C LEU A 321 40.23 32.29 -7.57
N ALA A 322 39.21 32.67 -8.35
CA ALA A 322 39.40 33.16 -9.71
C ALA A 322 40.31 34.40 -9.74
N LYS A 323 40.14 35.33 -8.79
CA LYS A 323 41.00 36.50 -8.65
C LYS A 323 42.45 36.11 -8.31
N ILE A 324 42.65 35.23 -7.33
CA ILE A 324 43.99 34.77 -6.93
C ILE A 324 44.70 34.10 -8.11
N VAL A 325 44.01 33.25 -8.86
CA VAL A 325 44.57 32.59 -10.05
C VAL A 325 44.93 33.61 -11.12
N GLY A 326 44.11 34.65 -11.32
CA GLY A 326 44.42 35.78 -12.20
C GLY A 326 45.70 36.51 -11.77
N ASP A 327 45.76 36.93 -10.50
CA ASP A 327 46.91 37.64 -9.92
C ASP A 327 48.21 36.79 -10.03
N GLN A 328 48.11 35.48 -9.79
CA GLN A 328 49.24 34.55 -9.99
C GLN A 328 49.67 34.46 -11.45
N GLY A 329 48.72 34.46 -12.40
CA GLY A 329 49.02 34.49 -13.83
C GLY A 329 49.82 35.73 -14.23
N ASP A 330 49.43 36.90 -13.73
CA ASP A 330 50.12 38.16 -13.98
C ASP A 330 51.53 38.17 -13.36
N GLN A 331 51.68 37.62 -12.16
CA GLN A 331 53.00 37.45 -11.52
C GLN A 331 53.91 36.53 -12.34
N VAL A 332 53.40 35.41 -12.83
CA VAL A 332 54.17 34.48 -13.68
C VAL A 332 54.62 35.17 -14.98
N ASN A 333 53.75 35.96 -15.61
CA ASN A 333 54.11 36.73 -16.81
C ASN A 333 55.19 37.79 -16.52
N THR A 334 55.11 38.44 -15.37
CA THR A 334 56.12 39.40 -14.91
C THR A 334 57.47 38.71 -14.69
N LEU A 335 57.47 37.57 -13.99
CA LEU A 335 58.68 36.77 -13.76
C LEU A 335 59.30 36.31 -15.08
N LYS A 336 58.49 35.84 -16.02
CA LYS A 336 58.96 35.44 -17.37
C LYS A 336 59.68 36.60 -18.07
N THR A 337 59.09 37.80 -18.05
CA THR A 337 59.69 39.01 -18.65
C THR A 337 61.02 39.38 -17.99
N LEU A 338 61.09 39.26 -16.66
CA LEU A 338 62.33 39.50 -15.91
C LEU A 338 63.40 38.46 -16.27
N THR A 339 63.04 37.17 -16.35
CA THR A 339 63.95 36.11 -16.78
C THR A 339 64.51 36.36 -18.17
N GLU A 340 63.67 36.75 -19.14
CA GLU A 340 64.13 37.10 -20.49
C GLU A 340 65.07 38.32 -20.49
N SER A 341 64.83 39.29 -19.62
CA SER A 341 65.70 40.47 -19.47
C SER A 341 67.05 40.14 -18.83
N LEU A 342 67.05 39.25 -17.84
CA LEU A 342 68.28 38.74 -17.22
C LEU A 342 69.10 37.93 -18.23
N GLN A 343 68.48 37.06 -19.03
CA GLN A 343 69.17 36.31 -20.07
C GLN A 343 69.86 37.24 -21.09
N LYS A 344 69.18 38.30 -21.55
CA LYS A 344 69.79 39.32 -22.43
C LYS A 344 70.94 40.08 -21.77
N THR A 345 70.90 40.24 -20.44
CA THR A 345 71.98 40.89 -19.70
C THR A 345 73.19 39.97 -19.60
N ASP A 346 72.95 38.68 -19.34
CA ASP A 346 73.98 37.63 -19.32
C ASP A 346 74.71 37.54 -20.66
N GLU A 347 73.99 37.48 -21.79
CA GLU A 347 74.56 37.50 -23.14
C GLU A 347 75.44 38.73 -23.43
N LYS A 348 75.05 39.91 -22.89
CA LYS A 348 75.85 41.13 -22.99
C LYS A 348 77.12 41.05 -22.15
N ILE A 349 77.03 40.50 -20.93
CA ILE A 349 78.19 40.31 -20.05
C ILE A 349 79.19 39.36 -20.73
N ASP A 350 78.74 38.24 -21.28
CA ASP A 350 79.58 37.32 -22.05
C ASP A 350 80.31 38.03 -23.20
N THR A 351 79.59 38.87 -23.95
CA THR A 351 80.16 39.67 -25.05
C THR A 351 81.24 40.64 -24.55
N ILE A 352 80.98 41.33 -23.43
CA ILE A 352 81.94 42.25 -22.81
C ILE A 352 83.17 41.49 -22.32
N GLN A 353 82.99 40.36 -21.63
CA GLN A 353 84.09 39.54 -21.13
C GLN A 353 84.97 39.05 -22.27
N ARG A 354 84.38 38.57 -23.37
CA ARG A 354 85.11 38.19 -24.59
C ARG A 354 85.91 39.36 -25.17
N THR A 355 85.30 40.52 -25.28
CA THR A 355 85.96 41.73 -25.81
C THR A 355 87.12 42.18 -24.94
N LEU A 356 86.95 42.14 -23.61
CA LEU A 356 88.01 42.45 -22.65
C LEU A 356 89.17 41.46 -22.78
N TRP A 357 88.88 40.16 -22.90
CA TRP A 357 89.91 39.15 -23.12
C TRP A 357 90.69 39.39 -24.41
N GLU A 358 90.01 39.67 -25.53
CA GLU A 358 90.66 40.01 -26.80
C GLU A 358 91.53 41.28 -26.71
N ASN A 359 91.05 42.31 -25.99
CA ASN A 359 91.81 43.53 -25.77
C ASN A 359 93.03 43.30 -24.89
N GLN A 360 92.92 42.47 -23.84
CA GLN A 360 94.05 42.07 -23.00
C GLN A 360 95.12 41.37 -23.84
N GLN A 361 94.74 40.38 -24.65
CA GLN A 361 95.66 39.69 -25.56
C GLN A 361 96.35 40.65 -26.53
N LYS A 362 95.64 41.64 -27.08
CA LYS A 362 96.23 42.68 -27.95
C LYS A 362 97.22 43.58 -27.20
N LEU A 363 96.94 43.92 -25.95
CA LEU A 363 97.83 44.73 -25.12
C LEU A 363 99.11 43.96 -24.78
N ASP A 364 99.00 42.70 -24.35
CA ASP A 364 100.15 41.85 -24.05
C ASP A 364 101.07 41.74 -25.28
N ASN A 365 100.51 41.43 -26.46
CA ASN A 365 101.26 41.41 -27.73
C ASN A 365 101.95 42.74 -28.08
N ARG A 366 101.36 43.89 -27.70
CA ARG A 366 101.95 45.21 -27.93
C ARG A 366 103.07 45.49 -26.95
N ILE A 367 102.93 45.06 -25.71
CA ILE A 367 103.96 45.16 -24.67
C ILE A 367 105.16 44.31 -25.07
N ASP A 368 104.96 43.04 -25.45
CA ASP A 368 106.04 42.15 -25.92
C ASP A 368 106.83 42.77 -27.08
N LYS A 369 106.13 43.35 -28.07
CA LYS A 369 106.78 44.05 -29.19
C LYS A 369 107.52 45.33 -28.78
N LEU A 370 107.05 46.03 -27.74
CA LEU A 370 107.75 47.20 -27.20
C LEU A 370 109.01 46.76 -26.48
N ASP A 371 108.94 45.72 -25.66
CA ASP A 371 110.08 45.15 -24.95
C ASP A 371 111.15 44.65 -25.95
N GLU A 372 110.77 43.95 -27.02
CA GLU A 372 111.70 43.58 -28.10
C GLU A 372 112.39 44.79 -28.74
N ARG A 373 111.65 45.90 -28.95
CA ARG A 373 112.21 47.13 -29.52
C ARG A 373 113.15 47.83 -28.56
N VAL A 374 112.81 47.88 -27.27
CA VAL A 374 113.66 48.46 -26.22
C VAL A 374 114.95 47.66 -26.10
N GLN A 375 114.89 46.33 -26.04
CA GLN A 375 116.08 45.47 -26.02
C GLN A 375 116.98 45.67 -27.24
N LYS A 376 116.40 45.83 -28.44
CA LYS A 376 117.18 46.16 -29.66
C LYS A 376 117.88 47.51 -29.56
N LEU A 377 117.23 48.52 -28.97
CA LEU A 377 117.84 49.83 -28.75
C LEU A 377 118.96 49.76 -27.72
N GLU A 378 118.75 49.07 -26.59
CA GLU A 378 119.77 48.88 -25.56
C GLU A 378 121.02 48.16 -26.11
N ASN A 379 120.82 47.08 -26.87
CA ASN A 379 121.93 46.33 -27.49
C ASN A 379 122.61 47.11 -28.64
N GLY A 380 121.88 47.96 -29.35
CA GLY A 380 122.42 48.82 -30.43
C GLY A 380 123.17 50.05 -29.93
N THR A 381 123.06 50.39 -28.64
CA THR A 381 123.76 51.54 -28.03
C THR A 381 125.09 51.14 -27.37
N SER A 382 125.51 49.87 -27.52
CA SER A 382 126.84 49.40 -27.13
C SER A 382 127.82 49.53 -28.31
N ALA A 383 128.30 50.75 -28.56
CA ALA A 383 129.44 51.03 -29.44
C ALA A 383 130.20 52.27 -28.95
#